data_AF-A0ABD1M3H9-F1
#
_entry.id   AF-A0ABD1M3H9-F1
#
_cell.length_a   1.000
_cell.length_b   1.000
_cell.length_c   1.000
_cell.angle_alpha   90.00
_cell.angle_beta   90.00
_cell.angle_gamma   90.00
#
_symmetry.space_group_name_H-M   'P 1'
#
loop_
_entity.id
_entity.type
_entity.pdbx_description
1 polymer ?
#
loop_
_entity_poly.entity_id
_entity_poly.type
_entity_poly.pdbx_seq_one_letter_code
_entity_poly.pdbx_strand_id
1 'polypeptide(L)'
;MSSFARGRSVTMVRVFMFLLLPAKKAMVVNQLHIVVRNGLEGNFDLTVSCNNIEPAHRLIHPDLVFEWIYTGGVSPNKPPFLCSFQWKGGPFHSFNLFDPLWEFDCYPTCHWYIKQTGPCRWYYGGNRSAYFCSKWN
;
A
#
# COMPACT_ATOMS: atom_id res chain seq x y z
N MET A 1 79.52 10.21 -19.68
CA MET A 1 78.46 9.24 -20.04
C MET A 1 77.26 9.47 -19.13
N SER A 2 76.14 9.80 -19.77
CA SER A 2 74.74 9.59 -19.35
C SER A 2 74.30 9.86 -17.90
N SER A 3 73.65 11.01 -17.75
CA SER A 3 72.64 11.33 -16.73
C SER A 3 71.48 10.32 -16.76
N PHE A 4 71.02 9.87 -15.59
CA PHE A 4 69.67 9.31 -15.43
C PHE A 4 68.99 9.98 -14.24
N ALA A 5 68.17 10.99 -14.57
CA ALA A 5 67.22 11.59 -13.66
C ALA A 5 66.15 10.55 -13.28
N ARG A 6 66.07 10.25 -11.98
CA ARG A 6 65.04 9.39 -11.39
C ARG A 6 63.71 10.16 -11.41
N GLY A 7 62.88 9.87 -12.41
CA GLY A 7 61.58 10.50 -12.61
C GLY A 7 60.64 10.31 -11.41
N ARG A 8 60.26 11.41 -10.77
CA ARG A 8 59.12 11.49 -9.86
C ARG A 8 57.85 11.48 -10.70
N SER A 9 57.16 10.33 -10.79
CA SER A 9 55.79 10.29 -11.31
C SER A 9 54.82 10.25 -10.14
N VAL A 10 54.39 11.43 -9.67
CA VAL A 10 53.30 11.60 -8.68
C VAL A 10 52.05 12.12 -9.41
N THR A 11 51.78 11.56 -10.59
CA THR A 11 50.74 12.04 -11.50
C THR A 11 49.73 10.95 -11.88
N MET A 12 49.70 9.83 -11.15
CA MET A 12 48.69 8.78 -11.32
C MET A 12 47.73 8.62 -10.14
N VAL A 13 47.90 9.37 -9.06
CA VAL A 13 47.04 9.23 -7.86
C VAL A 13 45.78 10.10 -7.94
N ARG A 14 45.74 11.15 -8.78
CA ARG A 14 44.63 12.11 -8.79
C ARG A 14 43.51 11.87 -9.81
N VAL A 15 43.67 10.93 -10.75
CA VAL A 15 42.65 10.68 -11.79
C VAL A 15 41.75 9.47 -11.45
N PHE A 16 42.20 8.56 -10.58
CA PHE A 16 41.42 7.38 -10.20
C PHE A 16 40.46 7.59 -9.02
N MET A 17 40.46 8.77 -8.38
CA MET A 17 39.57 9.09 -7.26
C MET A 17 38.29 9.81 -7.68
N PHE A 18 37.75 9.52 -8.88
CA PHE A 18 36.47 10.09 -9.35
C PHE A 18 35.44 9.06 -9.82
N LEU A 19 35.71 7.75 -9.70
CA LEU A 19 34.82 6.70 -10.21
C LEU A 19 34.03 5.93 -9.13
N LEU A 20 34.10 6.34 -7.86
CA LEU A 20 33.27 5.78 -6.80
C LEU A 20 32.15 6.75 -6.43
N LEU A 21 31.31 7.10 -7.41
CA LEU A 21 29.98 7.62 -7.10
C LEU A 21 29.19 6.42 -6.54
N PRO A 22 28.74 6.45 -5.27
CA PRO A 22 27.83 5.43 -4.79
C PRO A 22 26.58 5.54 -5.65
N ALA A 23 26.30 4.50 -6.44
CA ALA A 23 25.00 4.32 -7.05
C ALA A 23 24.00 4.24 -5.89
N LYS A 24 23.34 5.36 -5.57
CA LYS A 24 22.20 5.35 -4.68
C LYS A 24 21.18 4.46 -5.37
N LYS A 25 21.09 3.20 -4.97
CA LYS A 25 19.93 2.38 -5.30
C LYS A 25 18.75 3.15 -4.75
N ALA A 26 17.98 3.80 -5.61
CA ALA A 26 16.70 4.35 -5.24
C ALA A 26 15.91 3.16 -4.71
N MET A 27 15.71 3.12 -3.39
CA MET A 27 14.91 2.11 -2.76
C MET A 27 13.48 2.36 -3.25
N VAL A 28 13.04 1.56 -4.23
CA VAL A 28 11.67 1.62 -4.73
C VAL A 28 10.79 1.22 -3.55
N VAL A 29 10.08 2.19 -2.99
CA VAL A 29 9.07 1.93 -1.97
C VAL A 29 7.85 1.41 -2.71
N ASN A 30 7.58 0.10 -2.62
CA ASN A 30 6.36 -0.47 -3.16
C ASN A 30 5.17 0.08 -2.35
N GLN A 31 4.40 0.96 -2.98
CA GLN A 31 3.16 1.50 -2.41
C GLN A 31 2.00 0.56 -2.72
N LEU A 32 1.11 0.38 -1.76
CA LEU A 32 -0.16 -0.31 -1.90
C LEU A 32 -1.30 0.69 -1.68
N HIS A 33 -2.25 0.71 -2.60
CA HIS A 33 -3.41 1.58 -2.57
C HIS A 33 -4.61 0.77 -2.11
N ILE A 34 -5.21 1.14 -0.98
CA ILE A 34 -6.47 0.55 -0.51
C ILE A 34 -7.59 1.54 -0.79
N VAL A 35 -8.42 1.22 -1.78
CA VAL A 35 -9.53 2.06 -2.21
C VAL A 35 -10.83 1.47 -1.71
N VAL A 36 -11.53 2.20 -0.85
CA VAL A 36 -12.84 1.81 -0.32
C VAL A 36 -13.91 2.65 -0.97
N ARG A 37 -14.83 1.98 -1.67
CA ARG A 37 -16.03 2.59 -2.26
C ARG A 37 -17.25 2.33 -1.38
N ASN A 38 -18.04 3.37 -1.17
CA ASN A 38 -19.37 3.22 -0.59
C ASN A 38 -20.32 2.66 -1.67
N GLY A 39 -20.71 1.40 -1.52
CA GLY A 39 -21.68 0.71 -2.36
C GLY A 39 -22.95 0.33 -1.60
N LEU A 40 -23.27 1.03 -0.51
CA LEU A 40 -24.48 0.80 0.28
C LEU A 40 -25.72 1.16 -0.53
N GLU A 41 -26.67 0.24 -0.63
CA GLU A 41 -27.98 0.50 -1.23
C GLU A 41 -28.81 1.48 -0.37
N GLY A 42 -29.65 2.31 -0.97
CA GLY A 42 -30.50 3.25 -0.23
C GLY A 42 -29.84 4.59 0.14
N ASN A 43 -28.72 4.94 -0.51
CA ASN A 43 -28.03 6.23 -0.36
C ASN A 43 -27.58 6.53 1.07
N PHE A 44 -27.08 5.53 1.79
CA PHE A 44 -26.50 5.74 3.11
C PHE A 44 -25.05 6.21 3.03
N ASP A 45 -24.68 7.11 3.93
CA ASP A 45 -23.28 7.42 4.16
C ASP A 45 -22.60 6.26 4.90
N LEU A 46 -21.37 5.95 4.47
CA LEU A 46 -20.52 4.96 5.10
C LEU A 46 -19.49 5.68 5.98
N THR A 47 -19.47 5.33 7.27
CA THR A 47 -18.37 5.70 8.17
C THR A 47 -17.38 4.55 8.26
N VAL A 48 -16.11 4.81 7.99
CA VAL A 48 -15.03 3.84 8.08
C VAL A 48 -13.90 4.35 8.98
N SER A 49 -13.32 3.47 9.81
CA SER A 49 -12.17 3.79 10.67
C SER A 49 -11.13 2.69 10.61
N CYS A 50 -9.90 3.01 10.24
CA CYS A 50 -8.78 2.07 10.18
C CYS A 50 -7.68 2.50 11.15
N ASN A 51 -7.92 2.32 12.45
CA ASN A 51 -7.10 2.92 13.53
C ASN A 51 -5.64 2.45 13.55
N ASN A 52 -5.34 1.32 12.92
CA ASN A 52 -3.97 0.82 12.78
C ASN A 52 -3.16 1.57 11.69
N ILE A 53 -3.83 2.37 10.85
CA ILE A 53 -3.21 3.25 9.85
C ILE A 53 -3.30 4.71 10.31
N GLU A 54 -4.50 5.14 10.67
CA GLU A 54 -4.80 6.51 11.04
C GLU A 54 -5.90 6.56 12.10
N PRO A 55 -5.73 7.34 13.18
CA PRO A 55 -6.74 7.47 14.23
C PRO A 55 -7.86 8.45 13.82
N ALA A 56 -8.51 8.21 12.67
CA ALA A 56 -9.56 9.06 12.13
C ALA A 56 -10.72 8.25 11.53
N HIS A 57 -11.93 8.78 11.69
CA HIS A 57 -13.12 8.31 10.98
C HIS A 57 -13.25 9.04 9.64
N ARG A 58 -13.58 8.31 8.59
CA ARG A 58 -13.86 8.85 7.26
C ARG A 58 -15.32 8.63 6.91
N LEU A 59 -16.01 9.70 6.55
CA LEU A 59 -17.37 9.66 6.02
C LEU A 59 -17.28 9.62 4.49
N ILE A 60 -17.84 8.57 3.89
CA ILE A 60 -17.85 8.35 2.45
C ILE A 60 -19.31 8.39 2.00
N HIS A 61 -19.67 9.43 1.25
CA HIS A 61 -21.02 9.57 0.69
C HIS A 61 -21.29 8.48 -0.37
N PRO A 62 -22.56 8.23 -0.73
CA PRO A 62 -22.93 7.23 -1.72
C PRO A 62 -22.10 7.36 -3.02
N ASP A 63 -21.66 6.22 -3.54
CA ASP A 63 -20.83 6.09 -4.75
C ASP A 63 -19.45 6.75 -4.72
N LEU A 64 -19.08 7.43 -3.63
CA LEU A 64 -17.75 7.99 -3.48
C LEU A 64 -16.75 6.96 -2.97
N VAL A 65 -15.48 7.31 -3.10
CA VAL A 65 -14.33 6.50 -2.67
C VAL A 65 -13.46 7.26 -1.68
N PHE A 66 -12.80 6.50 -0.81
CA PHE A 66 -11.68 6.97 -0.02
C PHE A 66 -10.47 6.05 -0.26
N GLU A 67 -9.27 6.61 -0.26
CA GLU A 67 -8.04 5.89 -0.54
C GLU A 67 -7.03 6.07 0.59
N TRP A 68 -6.44 4.94 1.03
CA TRP A 68 -5.23 4.94 1.83
C TRP A 68 -4.04 4.50 0.97
N ILE A 69 -2.94 5.23 1.07
CA ILE A 69 -1.65 4.86 0.48
C ILE A 69 -0.78 4.26 1.58
N TYR A 70 -0.42 3.00 1.41
CA TYR A 70 0.39 2.22 2.35
C TYR A 70 1.79 2.01 1.79
N THR A 71 2.80 2.46 2.53
CA THR A 71 4.20 2.41 2.09
C THR A 71 5.03 1.32 2.78
N GLY A 72 4.38 0.40 3.49
CA GLY A 72 5.06 -0.54 4.40
C GLY A 72 5.30 0.06 5.78
N GLY A 73 5.08 -0.73 6.85
CA GLY A 73 5.32 -0.30 8.22
C GLY A 73 4.47 -0.97 9.33
N VAL A 74 3.79 -2.09 9.11
CA VAL A 74 2.97 -2.68 10.19
C VAL A 74 3.81 -3.32 11.29
N SER A 75 3.32 -3.17 12.51
CA SER A 75 3.72 -4.06 13.61
C SER A 75 3.41 -5.52 13.22
N PRO A 76 4.30 -6.49 13.54
CA PRO A 76 4.09 -7.90 13.24
C PRO A 76 2.85 -8.53 13.91
N ASN A 77 2.19 -7.81 14.83
CA ASN A 77 1.18 -8.37 15.71
C ASN A 77 -0.27 -7.99 15.34
N LYS A 78 -0.51 -7.09 14.36
CA LYS A 78 -1.86 -6.64 14.01
C LYS A 78 -2.02 -6.44 12.50
N PRO A 79 -3.21 -6.75 11.93
CA PRO A 79 -3.47 -6.44 10.54
C PRO A 79 -3.52 -4.92 10.34
N PRO A 80 -2.76 -4.35 9.39
CA PRO A 80 -2.73 -2.91 9.16
C PRO A 80 -4.10 -2.36 8.79
N PHE A 81 -4.89 -3.14 8.04
CA PHE A 81 -6.16 -2.72 7.48
C PHE A 81 -7.37 -3.38 8.15
N LEU A 82 -7.24 -3.70 9.44
CA LEU A 82 -8.41 -4.01 10.27
C LEU A 82 -9.21 -2.72 10.50
N CYS A 83 -10.29 -2.58 9.73
CA CYS A 83 -11.13 -1.39 9.72
C CYS A 83 -12.51 -1.69 10.29
N SER A 84 -13.14 -0.69 10.89
CA SER A 84 -14.54 -0.71 11.26
C SER A 84 -15.41 0.03 10.26
N PHE A 85 -16.64 -0.43 10.10
CA PHE A 85 -17.63 0.09 9.14
C PHE A 85 -18.98 0.26 9.84
N GLN A 86 -19.63 1.40 9.60
CA GLN A 86 -20.94 1.71 10.14
C GLN A 86 -21.72 2.63 9.20
N TRP A 87 -23.04 2.49 9.20
CA TRP A 87 -23.97 3.38 8.51
C TRP A 87 -25.24 3.55 9.34
N LYS A 88 -26.10 4.50 8.94
CA LYS A 88 -27.33 4.81 9.68
C LYS A 88 -28.25 3.59 9.75
N GLY A 89 -28.60 3.17 10.97
CA GLY A 89 -29.49 2.04 11.21
C GLY A 89 -28.87 0.66 10.95
N GLY A 90 -27.59 0.60 10.59
CA GLY A 90 -26.84 -0.64 10.38
C GLY A 90 -26.11 -1.11 11.64
N PRO A 91 -25.67 -2.39 11.66
CA PRO A 91 -24.76 -2.87 12.69
C PRO A 91 -23.37 -2.24 12.53
N PHE A 92 -22.58 -2.33 13.60
CA PHE A 92 -21.15 -2.08 13.51
C PHE A 92 -20.45 -3.35 13.02
N HIS A 93 -19.60 -3.22 12.01
CA HIS A 93 -18.82 -4.33 11.46
C HIS A 93 -17.32 -4.05 11.50
N SER A 94 -16.52 -5.10 11.61
CA SER A 94 -15.06 -5.03 11.47
C SER A 94 -14.60 -6.01 10.42
N PHE A 95 -13.65 -5.59 9.57
CA PHE A 95 -13.10 -6.43 8.52
C PHE A 95 -11.67 -6.03 8.19
N ASN A 96 -10.82 -7.02 7.91
CA ASN A 96 -9.45 -6.78 7.48
C ASN A 96 -9.39 -6.67 5.95
N LEU A 97 -9.20 -5.46 5.41
CA LEU A 97 -9.22 -5.23 3.96
C LEU A 97 -7.97 -5.74 3.25
N PHE A 98 -6.87 -5.96 3.99
CA PHE A 98 -5.63 -6.43 3.41
C PHE A 98 -4.73 -7.07 4.45
N ASP A 99 -4.25 -8.27 4.16
CA ASP A 99 -3.19 -8.93 4.93
C ASP A 99 -1.89 -9.00 4.12
N PRO A 100 -0.84 -8.24 4.50
CA PRO A 100 0.42 -8.21 3.77
C PRO A 100 1.20 -9.52 3.80
N LEU A 101 0.82 -10.51 4.62
CA LEU A 101 1.50 -11.81 4.67
C LEU A 101 0.96 -12.80 3.64
N TRP A 102 -0.31 -12.66 3.25
CA TRP A 102 -1.02 -13.66 2.45
C TRP A 102 -1.66 -13.10 1.18
N GLU A 103 -2.01 -11.83 1.17
CA GLU A 103 -2.76 -11.21 0.07
C GLU A 103 -1.82 -10.36 -0.79
N PHE A 104 -1.52 -10.84 -1.99
CA PHE A 104 -0.77 -10.08 -3.01
C PHE A 104 -1.53 -10.00 -4.34
N ASP A 105 -2.74 -10.55 -4.40
CA ASP A 105 -3.62 -10.68 -5.57
C ASP A 105 -4.15 -9.34 -6.09
N CYS A 106 -4.21 -8.33 -5.23
CA CYS A 106 -4.68 -6.99 -5.59
C CYS A 106 -3.56 -5.93 -5.57
N TYR A 107 -2.29 -6.31 -5.53
CA TYR A 107 -1.20 -5.34 -5.65
C TYR A 107 -1.12 -4.77 -7.09
N PRO A 108 -0.93 -3.44 -7.29
CA PRO A 108 -0.66 -2.39 -6.31
C PRO A 108 -1.91 -1.69 -5.75
N THR A 109 -3.12 -2.05 -6.19
CA THR A 109 -4.36 -1.37 -5.83
C THR A 109 -5.50 -2.34 -5.54
N CYS A 110 -5.97 -2.34 -4.29
CA CYS A 110 -7.09 -3.15 -3.84
C CYS A 110 -8.36 -2.30 -3.78
N HIS A 111 -9.28 -2.57 -4.69
CA HIS A 111 -10.60 -1.92 -4.73
C HIS A 111 -11.64 -2.73 -3.96
N TRP A 112 -12.16 -2.15 -2.89
CA TRP A 112 -13.22 -2.72 -2.06
C TRP A 112 -14.53 -1.97 -2.24
N TYR A 113 -15.62 -2.71 -2.38
CA TYR A 113 -16.99 -2.24 -2.44
C TYR A 113 -17.70 -2.66 -1.17
N ILE A 114 -18.06 -1.70 -0.34
CA ILE A 114 -18.72 -1.98 0.94
C ILE A 114 -20.22 -1.99 0.73
N LYS A 115 -20.85 -3.14 1.00
CA LYS A 115 -22.30 -3.35 0.91
C LYS A 115 -22.86 -3.78 2.25
N GLN A 116 -24.18 -3.71 2.39
CA GLN A 116 -24.89 -4.22 3.57
C GLN A 116 -24.59 -5.69 3.85
N THR A 117 -24.40 -6.50 2.80
CA THR A 117 -24.13 -7.94 2.91
C THR A 117 -22.68 -8.27 3.24
N GLY A 118 -21.76 -7.33 2.99
CA GLY A 118 -20.34 -7.55 3.16
C GLY A 118 -19.43 -6.68 2.29
N PRO A 119 -18.11 -6.73 2.53
CA PRO A 119 -17.13 -6.14 1.66
C PRO A 119 -16.87 -7.05 0.46
N CYS A 120 -16.83 -6.47 -0.73
CA CYS A 120 -16.60 -7.19 -1.97
C CYS A 120 -15.39 -6.65 -2.72
N ARG A 121 -14.66 -7.50 -3.43
CA ARG A 121 -13.59 -7.08 -4.35
C ARG A 121 -13.50 -8.00 -5.56
N TRP A 122 -12.82 -7.52 -6.59
CA TRP A 122 -12.42 -8.35 -7.73
C TRP A 122 -11.08 -9.01 -7.44
N TYR A 123 -11.03 -10.32 -7.66
CA TYR A 123 -9.82 -11.12 -7.60
C TYR A 123 -9.34 -11.39 -9.03
N TYR A 124 -8.09 -11.07 -9.33
CA TYR A 124 -7.48 -11.30 -10.63
C TYR A 124 -6.41 -12.40 -10.52
N GLY A 125 -6.75 -13.61 -10.97
CA GLY A 125 -5.86 -14.76 -10.93
C GLY A 125 -5.62 -15.32 -12.33
N GLY A 126 -4.44 -15.04 -12.91
CA GLY A 126 -4.10 -15.47 -14.27
C GLY A 126 -5.10 -14.94 -15.31
N ASN A 127 -5.77 -15.83 -16.03
CA ASN A 127 -6.75 -15.48 -17.07
C ASN A 127 -8.19 -15.36 -16.54
N ARG A 128 -8.40 -15.37 -15.22
CA ARG A 128 -9.74 -15.33 -14.61
C ARG A 128 -9.88 -14.15 -13.66
N SER A 129 -11.01 -13.46 -13.76
CA SER A 129 -11.45 -12.45 -12.82
C SER A 129 -12.72 -12.94 -12.12
N ALA A 130 -12.76 -12.87 -10.79
CA ALA A 130 -13.94 -13.23 -10.02
C ALA A 130 -14.33 -12.09 -9.07
N TYR A 131 -15.62 -11.77 -8.99
CA TYR A 131 -16.15 -10.85 -8.01
C TYR A 131 -16.59 -11.63 -6.77
N PHE A 132 -15.94 -11.39 -5.64
CA PHE A 132 -16.18 -12.12 -4.40
C PHE A 132 -16.58 -11.15 -3.28
N CYS A 133 -17.56 -11.56 -2.48
CA CYS A 133 -18.04 -10.83 -1.32
C CYS A 133 -17.85 -11.69 -0.08
N SER A 134 -17.07 -11.19 0.88
CA SER A 134 -16.99 -11.78 2.20
C SER A 134 -18.27 -11.48 2.96
N LYS A 135 -18.67 -12.33 3.90
CA LYS A 135 -19.73 -11.99 4.85
C LYS A 135 -19.15 -11.12 5.97
N TRP A 136 -19.98 -10.23 6.51
CA TRP A 136 -19.67 -9.65 7.82
C TRP A 136 -19.56 -10.74 8.88
N ASN A 137 -18.68 -10.54 9.85
CA ASN A 137 -18.54 -11.38 11.03
C ASN A 137 -19.45 -10.89 12.16
#